data_AF-A0A241VTX0-F1
#
_entry.id   AF-A0A241VTX0-F1
#
_cell.length_a   1.000
_cell.length_b   1.000
_cell.length_c   1.000
_cell.angle_alpha   90.00
_cell.angle_beta   90.00
_cell.angle_gamma   90.00
#
_symmetry.space_group_name_H-M   'P 1'
#
loop_
_entity.id
_entity.type
_entity.pdbx_description
1 polymer ?
#
loop_
_entity_poly.entity_id
_entity_poly.type
_entity_poly.pdbx_seq_one_letter_code
_entity_poly.pdbx_strand_id
1 'polypeptide(L)'
;MNLADRDGFIWQDGQLVDWREAKTHVLTHTLHYSMGVFEGVRAYETPNGTAIFRLKEHTKRLLNSAKIYQMKVPFDQAVLEQAQIDVVRENKLASCYLRPIIFIGSEKLGIAATDNTIHAVVAAWSWGAYLGEEAMAKGIRVKTSSFTHHHPNVTMCKAKASGNYTLSILAHQEVAHSGYDEAMLLDPQGYVCQGSGENVFLVRDGVIHTPDVAGGALDGITRQTVITIAKDLGYEVIERRITRDEFYIADEAFFTGTAAEVTPIREYDDRQIGEGCRGPITTQIQKAYFDAVQGKDPKYAHWLTYVK
;
A
#
# COMPACT_ATOMS: atom_id res chain seq x y z
N MET A 1 2.62 8.60 -19.90
CA MET A 1 3.56 7.47 -20.01
C MET A 1 2.73 6.20 -20.16
N ASN A 2 2.96 5.39 -21.19
CA ASN A 2 2.27 4.11 -21.35
C ASN A 2 3.00 3.05 -20.53
N LEU A 3 2.31 2.34 -19.63
CA LEU A 3 2.94 1.29 -18.82
C LEU A 3 3.21 0.00 -19.62
N ALA A 4 2.53 -0.23 -20.75
CA ALA A 4 2.70 -1.44 -21.55
C ALA A 4 3.84 -1.34 -22.58
N ASP A 5 4.18 -0.12 -23.02
CA ASP A 5 5.18 0.13 -24.06
C ASP A 5 6.46 0.74 -23.45
N ARG A 6 7.32 -0.13 -22.93
CA ARG A 6 8.59 0.22 -22.28
C ARG A 6 9.64 -0.85 -22.56
N ASP A 7 10.90 -0.45 -22.50
CA ASP A 7 12.01 -1.40 -22.48
C ASP A 7 12.25 -1.90 -21.05
N GLY A 8 12.76 -3.13 -20.93
CA GLY A 8 13.02 -3.77 -19.64
C GLY A 8 12.45 -5.18 -19.58
N PHE A 9 12.44 -5.74 -18.37
CA PHE A 9 12.00 -7.11 -18.09
C PHE A 9 10.89 -7.15 -17.05
N ILE A 10 9.98 -8.10 -17.23
CA ILE A 10 8.97 -8.48 -16.24
C ILE A 10 9.19 -9.94 -15.90
N TRP A 11 9.13 -10.29 -14.62
CA TRP A 11 9.09 -11.70 -14.24
C TRP A 11 7.66 -12.21 -14.38
N GLN A 12 7.47 -13.30 -15.11
CA GLN A 12 6.18 -13.95 -15.32
C GLN A 12 6.37 -15.47 -15.28
N ASP A 13 5.64 -16.13 -14.37
CA ASP A 13 5.54 -17.59 -14.27
C ASP A 13 6.89 -18.33 -14.26
N GLY A 14 7.86 -17.80 -13.52
CA GLY A 14 9.18 -18.43 -13.33
C GLY A 14 10.29 -17.88 -14.24
N GLN A 15 9.99 -16.96 -15.15
CA GLN A 15 10.96 -16.46 -16.13
C GLN A 15 10.91 -14.94 -16.26
N LEU A 16 12.07 -14.33 -16.55
CA LEU A 16 12.10 -12.95 -17.03
C LEU A 16 11.77 -12.93 -18.52
N VAL A 17 10.76 -12.16 -18.88
CA VAL A 17 10.33 -11.92 -20.26
C VAL A 17 10.52 -10.45 -20.60
N ASP A 18 10.67 -10.15 -21.89
CA ASP A 18 10.65 -8.77 -22.36
C ASP A 18 9.37 -8.08 -21.90
N TRP A 19 9.47 -6.83 -21.44
CA TRP A 19 8.37 -6.07 -20.85
C TRP A 19 7.07 -6.13 -21.67
N ARG A 20 7.19 -6.02 -23.00
CA ARG A 20 6.06 -6.00 -23.94
C ARG A 20 5.45 -7.38 -24.18
N GLU A 21 6.15 -8.45 -23.84
CA GLU A 21 5.68 -9.82 -24.01
C GLU A 21 4.96 -10.37 -22.77
N ALA A 22 4.93 -9.61 -21.67
CA ALA A 22 4.10 -9.89 -20.50
C ALA A 22 2.60 -9.62 -20.79
N LYS A 23 2.02 -10.43 -21.69
CA LYS A 23 0.64 -10.34 -22.16
C LYS A 23 -0.23 -11.41 -21.50
N THR A 24 -1.53 -11.15 -21.43
CA THR A 24 -2.55 -12.13 -21.06
C THR A 24 -3.75 -11.98 -22.00
N HIS A 25 -4.54 -13.04 -22.16
CA HIS A 25 -5.70 -13.00 -23.06
C HIS A 25 -6.82 -12.13 -22.48
N VAL A 26 -7.65 -11.51 -23.32
CA VAL A 26 -8.79 -10.68 -22.85
C VAL A 26 -9.89 -11.49 -22.15
N LEU A 27 -9.85 -12.82 -22.25
CA LEU A 27 -10.75 -13.75 -21.55
C LEU A 27 -10.13 -14.33 -20.27
N THR A 28 -9.16 -13.63 -19.68
CA THR A 28 -8.56 -13.98 -18.38
C THR A 28 -9.58 -13.83 -17.25
N HIS A 29 -9.76 -14.87 -16.43
CA HIS A 29 -10.81 -14.93 -15.42
C HIS A 29 -10.78 -13.74 -14.45
N THR A 30 -9.60 -13.35 -13.97
CA THR A 30 -9.45 -12.17 -13.08
C THR A 30 -9.87 -10.86 -13.74
N LEU A 31 -9.77 -10.71 -15.06
CA LEU A 31 -10.22 -9.50 -15.75
C LEU A 31 -11.75 -9.35 -15.73
N HIS A 32 -12.48 -10.48 -15.65
CA HIS A 32 -13.95 -10.50 -15.66
C HIS A 32 -14.56 -10.61 -14.26
N TYR A 33 -13.88 -11.30 -13.33
CA TYR A 33 -14.41 -11.60 -11.99
C TYR A 33 -13.54 -11.08 -10.84
N SER A 34 -12.48 -10.34 -11.13
CA SER A 34 -11.68 -9.55 -10.17
C SER A 34 -10.95 -10.33 -9.07
N MET A 35 -11.07 -11.66 -9.03
CA MET A 35 -10.36 -12.51 -8.07
C MET A 35 -8.89 -12.63 -8.50
N GLY A 36 -8.06 -11.76 -7.93
CA GLY A 36 -6.61 -11.76 -8.04
C GLY A 36 -6.03 -10.89 -6.91
N VAL A 37 -4.81 -11.18 -6.49
CA VAL A 37 -4.17 -10.50 -5.36
C VAL A 37 -2.87 -9.86 -5.78
N PHE A 38 -2.50 -8.75 -5.16
CA PHE A 38 -1.29 -8.03 -5.52
C PHE A 38 -0.62 -7.40 -4.32
N GLU A 39 0.62 -6.98 -4.52
CA GLU A 39 1.38 -6.18 -3.56
C GLU A 39 1.86 -4.87 -4.16
N GLY A 40 2.16 -3.94 -3.25
CA GLY A 40 2.88 -2.72 -3.57
C GLY A 40 4.13 -2.67 -2.71
N VAL A 41 5.30 -2.72 -3.33
CA VAL A 41 6.59 -2.76 -2.63
C VAL A 41 7.46 -1.61 -3.15
N ARG A 42 8.36 -1.07 -2.32
CA ARG A 42 9.34 -0.06 -2.76
C ARG A 42 10.77 -0.55 -2.56
N ALA A 43 11.60 -0.22 -3.53
CA ALA A 43 13.05 -0.25 -3.40
C ALA A 43 13.59 1.17 -3.35
N TYR A 44 14.51 1.40 -2.42
CA TYR A 44 15.13 2.70 -2.19
C TYR A 44 16.61 2.62 -2.51
N GLU A 45 17.13 3.72 -3.03
CA GLU A 45 18.57 3.93 -3.11
C GLU A 45 19.10 4.20 -1.71
N THR A 46 20.17 3.51 -1.33
CA THR A 46 20.82 3.64 -0.02
C THR A 46 22.33 3.79 -0.20
N PRO A 47 23.09 4.20 0.84
CA PRO A 47 24.55 4.25 0.77
C PRO A 47 25.23 2.92 0.42
N ASN A 48 24.55 1.78 0.61
CA ASN A 48 25.08 0.44 0.33
C ASN A 48 24.48 -0.20 -0.94
N GLY A 49 23.82 0.60 -1.79
CA GLY A 49 23.12 0.15 -2.99
C GLY A 49 21.60 0.08 -2.82
N THR A 50 20.89 -0.38 -3.85
CA THR A 50 19.43 -0.48 -3.83
C THR A 50 18.96 -1.56 -2.84
N ALA A 51 17.98 -1.22 -2.01
CA ALA A 51 17.39 -2.16 -1.07
C ALA A 51 15.85 -2.15 -1.15
N ILE A 52 15.26 -3.34 -1.18
CA ILE A 52 13.82 -3.54 -1.11
C ILE A 52 13.38 -3.50 0.35
N PHE A 53 12.45 -2.60 0.66
CA PHE A 53 11.94 -2.42 2.02
C PHE A 53 10.89 -3.49 2.36
N ARG A 54 11.12 -4.24 3.44
CA ARG A 54 10.23 -5.27 4.02
C ARG A 54 9.74 -6.30 3.00
N LEU A 55 10.65 -6.73 2.12
CA LEU A 55 10.40 -7.71 1.04
C LEU A 55 9.71 -8.98 1.57
N LYS A 56 10.20 -9.51 2.69
CA LYS A 56 9.69 -10.75 3.30
C LYS A 56 8.24 -10.59 3.75
N GLU A 57 7.93 -9.48 4.40
CA GLU A 57 6.59 -9.20 4.91
C GLU A 57 5.59 -8.95 3.78
N HIS A 58 6.00 -8.22 2.74
CA HIS A 58 5.18 -8.02 1.54
C HIS A 58 4.89 -9.35 0.84
N THR A 59 5.92 -10.17 0.60
CA THR A 59 5.76 -11.47 -0.08
C THR A 59 4.90 -12.43 0.75
N LYS A 60 5.08 -12.45 2.07
CA LYS A 60 4.21 -13.21 2.98
C LYS A 60 2.75 -12.76 2.90
N ARG A 61 2.48 -11.44 2.84
CA ARG A 61 1.11 -10.92 2.73
C ARG A 61 0.49 -11.20 1.36
N LEU A 62 1.26 -11.20 0.28
CA LEU A 62 0.82 -11.63 -1.05
C LEU A 62 0.32 -13.08 -1.02
N LEU A 63 1.13 -13.99 -0.47
CA LEU A 63 0.76 -15.40 -0.35
C LEU A 63 -0.41 -15.63 0.62
N ASN A 64 -0.49 -14.87 1.72
CA ASN A 64 -1.64 -14.92 2.61
C ASN A 64 -2.93 -14.42 1.93
N SER A 65 -2.84 -13.39 1.09
CA SER A 65 -3.98 -12.91 0.30
C SER A 65 -4.46 -14.00 -0.67
N ALA A 66 -3.54 -14.67 -1.37
CA ALA A 66 -3.86 -15.81 -2.23
C ALA A 66 -4.48 -16.97 -1.44
N LYS A 67 -3.95 -17.26 -0.24
CA LYS A 67 -4.46 -18.29 0.68
C LYS A 67 -5.90 -18.01 1.13
N ILE A 68 -6.24 -16.76 1.44
CA ILE A 68 -7.61 -16.35 1.81
C ILE A 68 -8.61 -16.70 0.70
N TYR A 69 -8.22 -16.52 -0.57
CA TYR A 69 -9.04 -16.91 -1.73
C TYR A 69 -8.82 -18.36 -2.19
N GLN A 70 -8.06 -19.17 -1.45
CA GLN A 70 -7.75 -20.56 -1.80
C GLN A 70 -7.08 -20.72 -3.17
N MET A 71 -6.34 -19.71 -3.62
CA MET A 71 -5.55 -19.78 -4.85
C MET A 71 -4.31 -20.65 -4.61
N LYS A 72 -4.14 -21.70 -5.41
CA LYS A 72 -2.98 -22.60 -5.35
C LYS A 72 -1.81 -21.97 -6.10
N VAL A 73 -1.02 -21.15 -5.42
CA VAL A 73 0.16 -20.50 -6.00
C VAL A 73 1.24 -21.55 -6.28
N PRO A 74 1.78 -21.64 -7.51
CA PRO A 74 2.77 -22.66 -7.87
C PRO A 74 4.21 -22.32 -7.44
N PHE A 75 4.41 -21.15 -6.83
CA PHE A 75 5.70 -20.65 -6.37
C PHE A 75 5.69 -20.44 -4.86
N ASP A 76 6.76 -20.84 -4.19
CA ASP A 76 6.93 -20.58 -2.77
C ASP A 76 7.40 -19.13 -2.51
N GLN A 77 7.50 -18.78 -1.22
CA GLN A 77 7.91 -17.44 -0.81
C GLN A 77 9.32 -17.10 -1.29
N ALA A 78 10.27 -18.04 -1.25
CA ALA A 78 11.66 -17.77 -1.61
C ALA A 78 11.78 -17.46 -3.12
N VAL A 79 11.05 -18.19 -3.96
CA VAL A 79 11.00 -17.93 -5.40
C VAL A 79 10.43 -16.54 -5.69
N LEU A 80 9.36 -16.13 -5.02
CA LEU A 80 8.74 -14.81 -5.25
C LEU A 80 9.57 -13.65 -4.67
N GLU A 81 10.29 -13.87 -3.57
CA GLU A 81 11.27 -12.90 -3.06
C GLU A 81 12.42 -12.72 -4.08
N GLN A 82 12.96 -13.81 -4.62
CA GLN A 82 14.01 -13.76 -5.62
C GLN A 82 13.55 -13.11 -6.92
N ALA A 83 12.34 -13.41 -7.39
CA ALA A 83 11.74 -12.78 -8.57
C ALA A 83 11.68 -11.24 -8.44
N GLN A 84 11.32 -10.73 -7.26
CA GLN A 84 11.32 -9.30 -6.98
C GLN A 84 12.72 -8.69 -6.99
N ILE A 85 13.72 -9.39 -6.44
CA ILE A 85 15.12 -8.95 -6.48
C ILE A 85 15.63 -8.91 -7.93
N ASP A 86 15.39 -9.97 -8.70
CA ASP A 86 15.83 -10.10 -10.08
C ASP A 86 15.23 -9.01 -10.97
N VAL A 87 13.93 -8.73 -10.84
CA VAL A 87 13.27 -7.67 -11.62
C VAL A 87 13.90 -6.30 -11.34
N VAL A 88 14.25 -5.99 -10.09
CA VAL A 88 14.92 -4.71 -9.77
C VAL A 88 16.33 -4.67 -10.34
N ARG A 89 17.08 -5.77 -10.23
CA ARG A 89 18.47 -5.88 -10.72
C ARG A 89 18.55 -5.78 -12.24
N GLU A 90 17.79 -6.60 -12.96
CA GLU A 90 17.88 -6.69 -14.42
C GLU A 90 17.37 -5.42 -15.11
N ASN A 91 16.44 -4.70 -14.48
CA ASN A 91 16.01 -3.37 -14.94
C ASN A 91 16.94 -2.22 -14.45
N LYS A 92 17.98 -2.51 -13.66
CA LYS A 92 18.98 -1.54 -13.17
C LYS A 92 18.35 -0.35 -12.43
N LEU A 93 17.35 -0.63 -11.60
CA LEU A 93 16.57 0.41 -10.94
C LEU A 93 17.18 0.80 -9.59
N ALA A 94 17.70 2.03 -9.48
CA ALA A 94 18.25 2.56 -8.22
C ALA A 94 17.18 2.72 -7.13
N SER A 95 16.02 3.24 -7.52
CA SER A 95 14.80 3.31 -6.71
C SER A 95 13.58 3.04 -7.59
N CYS A 96 12.65 2.24 -7.08
CA CYS A 96 11.47 1.84 -7.84
C CYS A 96 10.31 1.39 -6.96
N TYR A 97 9.16 1.26 -7.60
CA TYR A 97 8.00 0.58 -7.08
C TYR A 97 7.85 -0.76 -7.78
N LEU A 98 7.64 -1.83 -7.01
CA LEU A 98 7.34 -3.16 -7.51
C LEU A 98 5.86 -3.47 -7.37
N ARG A 99 5.32 -4.20 -8.34
CA ARG A 99 3.93 -4.68 -8.40
C ARG A 99 3.89 -6.19 -8.63
N PRO A 100 4.12 -7.01 -7.60
CA PRO A 100 3.76 -8.43 -7.64
C PRO A 100 2.24 -8.57 -7.79
N ILE A 101 1.78 -9.44 -8.67
CA ILE A 101 0.37 -9.79 -8.86
C ILE A 101 0.22 -11.28 -9.13
N ILE A 102 -0.77 -11.91 -8.49
CA ILE A 102 -1.17 -13.30 -8.70
C ILE A 102 -2.63 -13.29 -9.17
N PHE A 103 -2.90 -13.96 -10.28
CA PHE A 103 -4.21 -13.92 -10.93
C PHE A 103 -4.59 -15.26 -11.57
N ILE A 104 -5.87 -15.41 -11.89
CA ILE A 104 -6.47 -16.61 -12.48
C ILE A 104 -6.51 -16.44 -14.00
N GLY A 105 -6.00 -17.45 -14.71
CA GLY A 105 -5.80 -17.50 -16.16
C GLY A 105 -7.09 -17.61 -16.99
N SER A 106 -6.92 -17.95 -18.27
CA SER A 106 -7.97 -17.83 -19.31
C SER A 106 -8.51 -19.17 -19.84
N GLU A 107 -8.31 -20.28 -19.15
CA GLU A 107 -8.74 -21.62 -19.61
C GLU A 107 -10.26 -21.79 -19.59
N LYS A 108 -10.92 -21.25 -18.56
CA LYS A 108 -12.38 -21.28 -18.38
C LYS A 108 -12.89 -19.95 -17.83
N LEU A 109 -14.12 -19.58 -18.19
CA LEU A 109 -14.75 -18.30 -17.82
C LEU A 109 -16.06 -18.48 -17.03
N GLY A 110 -16.32 -19.67 -16.50
CA GLY A 110 -17.38 -19.86 -15.51
C GLY A 110 -16.95 -19.28 -14.15
N ILE A 111 -17.92 -18.95 -13.29
CA ILE A 111 -17.64 -18.44 -11.93
C ILE A 111 -16.77 -19.41 -11.10
N ALA A 112 -16.94 -20.72 -11.33
CA ALA A 112 -16.12 -21.75 -10.71
C ALA A 112 -14.73 -21.80 -11.36
N ALA A 113 -13.74 -21.19 -10.71
CA ALA A 113 -12.34 -21.19 -11.14
C ALA A 113 -11.54 -22.38 -10.58
N THR A 114 -11.94 -23.61 -10.88
CA THR A 114 -11.28 -24.81 -10.33
C THR A 114 -10.08 -25.30 -11.15
N ASP A 115 -10.09 -25.03 -12.46
CA ASP A 115 -9.17 -25.65 -13.44
C ASP A 115 -8.38 -24.61 -14.25
N ASN A 116 -8.38 -23.35 -13.83
CA ASN A 116 -7.60 -22.29 -14.46
C ASN A 116 -6.18 -22.26 -13.86
N THR A 117 -5.22 -21.85 -14.67
CA THR A 117 -3.84 -21.62 -14.20
C THR A 117 -3.81 -20.45 -13.23
N ILE A 118 -3.02 -20.58 -12.16
CA ILE A 118 -2.70 -19.46 -11.28
C ILE A 118 -1.36 -18.87 -11.75
N HIS A 119 -1.44 -17.69 -12.35
CA HIS A 119 -0.28 -16.94 -12.82
C HIS A 119 0.30 -16.06 -11.72
N ALA A 120 1.61 -15.86 -11.74
CA ALA A 120 2.30 -14.90 -10.90
C ALA A 120 3.22 -14.01 -11.74
N VAL A 121 3.15 -12.70 -11.52
CA VAL A 121 3.90 -11.69 -12.27
C VAL A 121 4.51 -10.68 -11.31
N VAL A 122 5.72 -10.21 -11.61
CA VAL A 122 6.38 -9.11 -10.91
C VAL A 122 6.92 -8.11 -11.94
N ALA A 123 6.43 -6.88 -11.88
CA ALA A 123 6.96 -5.75 -12.63
C ALA A 123 7.53 -4.71 -11.64
N ALA A 124 8.51 -3.91 -12.09
CA ALA A 124 9.03 -2.79 -11.33
C ALA A 124 9.33 -1.58 -12.23
N TRP A 125 9.15 -0.37 -11.71
CA TRP A 125 9.45 0.86 -12.43
C TRP A 125 9.79 2.01 -11.49
N SER A 126 10.56 2.99 -11.97
CA SER A 126 10.80 4.23 -11.24
C SER A 126 9.49 4.96 -10.96
N TRP A 127 9.26 5.34 -9.70
CA TRP A 127 8.07 6.05 -9.26
C TRP A 127 8.45 7.05 -8.15
N GLY A 128 8.22 8.35 -8.39
CA GLY A 128 8.40 9.41 -7.38
C GLY A 128 7.35 9.38 -6.27
N ALA A 129 7.29 10.42 -5.43
CA ALA A 129 6.29 10.52 -4.35
C ALA A 129 4.85 10.45 -4.92
N TYR A 130 4.00 9.57 -4.36
CA TYR A 130 2.66 9.30 -4.87
C TYR A 130 1.75 10.55 -4.83
N LEU A 131 1.79 11.29 -3.73
CA LEU A 131 1.02 12.53 -3.52
C LEU A 131 1.84 13.80 -3.82
N GLY A 132 3.07 13.65 -4.32
CA GLY A 132 4.00 14.75 -4.61
C GLY A 132 4.84 15.21 -3.41
N GLU A 133 5.96 15.90 -3.69
CA GLU A 133 6.88 16.38 -2.64
C GLU A 133 6.25 17.49 -1.78
N GLU A 134 5.42 18.34 -2.38
CA GLU A 134 4.73 19.41 -1.66
C GLU A 134 3.76 18.85 -0.62
N ALA A 135 3.05 17.77 -0.94
CA ALA A 135 2.16 17.07 0.00
C ALA A 135 2.93 16.53 1.22
N MET A 136 4.12 15.98 1.00
CA MET A 136 4.96 15.43 2.08
C MET A 136 5.46 16.49 3.07
N ALA A 137 5.57 17.74 2.61
CA ALA A 137 6.04 18.88 3.40
C ALA A 137 4.90 19.67 4.04
N LYS A 138 3.86 20.02 3.27
CA LYS A 138 2.77 20.91 3.69
C LYS A 138 1.54 20.16 4.23
N GLY A 139 1.38 18.91 3.83
CA GLY A 139 0.19 18.11 4.10
C GLY A 139 -0.91 18.31 3.06
N ILE A 140 -1.81 17.34 3.00
CA ILE A 140 -2.91 17.25 2.02
C ILE A 140 -4.27 17.62 2.62
N ARG A 141 -5.23 17.95 1.74
CA ARG A 141 -6.64 18.13 2.05
C ARG A 141 -7.39 16.83 1.82
N VAL A 142 -8.08 16.36 2.85
CA VAL A 142 -8.83 15.10 2.82
C VAL A 142 -10.32 15.39 2.95
N LYS A 143 -11.14 14.56 2.29
CA LYS A 143 -12.61 14.61 2.44
C LYS A 143 -13.17 13.25 2.79
N THR A 144 -14.18 13.23 3.66
CA THR A 144 -14.98 12.02 3.89
C THR A 144 -15.69 11.64 2.59
N SER A 145 -15.41 10.44 2.11
CA SER A 145 -16.14 9.80 1.02
C SER A 145 -17.59 9.52 1.42
N SER A 146 -18.53 9.70 0.50
CA SER A 146 -19.91 9.24 0.71
C SER A 146 -20.05 7.72 0.53
N PHE A 147 -19.07 7.08 -0.12
CA PHE A 147 -18.99 5.62 -0.19
C PHE A 147 -18.45 5.05 1.12
N THR A 148 -19.15 4.04 1.65
CA THR A 148 -18.76 3.28 2.84
C THR A 148 -17.65 2.29 2.50
N HIS A 149 -16.69 2.12 3.42
CA HIS A 149 -15.66 1.09 3.34
C HIS A 149 -16.25 -0.32 3.28
N HIS A 150 -15.41 -1.25 2.84
CA HIS A 150 -15.67 -2.68 2.79
C HIS A 150 -16.23 -3.27 4.09
N HIS A 151 -17.32 -4.03 4.00
CA HIS A 151 -17.83 -4.84 5.11
C HIS A 151 -17.00 -6.14 5.22
N PRO A 152 -16.47 -6.51 6.41
CA PRO A 152 -15.51 -7.61 6.56
C PRO A 152 -16.04 -9.02 6.24
N ASN A 153 -17.37 -9.19 6.18
CA ASN A 153 -18.02 -10.44 5.74
C ASN A 153 -18.51 -10.41 4.27
N VAL A 154 -18.38 -9.28 3.58
CA VAL A 154 -18.72 -9.18 2.14
C VAL A 154 -17.44 -9.31 1.32
N THR A 155 -16.40 -8.60 1.74
CA THR A 155 -15.07 -8.64 1.13
C THR A 155 -14.04 -9.08 2.16
N MET A 156 -13.06 -9.85 1.73
CA MET A 156 -11.99 -10.29 2.62
C MET A 156 -10.95 -9.18 2.79
N CYS A 157 -11.19 -8.24 3.70
CA CYS A 157 -10.40 -7.01 3.85
C CYS A 157 -8.91 -7.23 4.22
N LYS A 158 -8.53 -8.44 4.65
CA LYS A 158 -7.13 -8.82 4.90
C LYS A 158 -6.38 -9.28 3.66
N ALA A 159 -7.10 -9.64 2.59
CA ALA A 159 -6.52 -9.89 1.30
C ALA A 159 -6.37 -8.58 0.52
N LYS A 160 -5.17 -8.30 0.01
CA LYS A 160 -4.94 -7.17 -0.89
C LYS A 160 -5.35 -7.57 -2.31
N ALA A 161 -6.65 -7.48 -2.57
CA ALA A 161 -7.30 -8.04 -3.75
C ALA A 161 -7.65 -6.99 -4.79
N SER A 162 -7.59 -7.36 -6.06
CA SER A 162 -7.92 -6.49 -7.20
C SER A 162 -9.35 -5.94 -7.11
N GLY A 163 -10.33 -6.81 -6.83
CA GLY A 163 -11.74 -6.43 -6.68
C GLY A 163 -12.03 -5.43 -5.54
N ASN A 164 -11.15 -5.32 -4.55
CA ASN A 164 -11.35 -4.37 -3.44
C ASN A 164 -11.10 -2.92 -3.88
N TYR A 165 -10.36 -2.68 -4.97
CA TYR A 165 -9.95 -1.33 -5.38
C TYR A 165 -11.00 -0.58 -6.20
N THR A 166 -12.09 -1.22 -6.65
CA THR A 166 -13.21 -0.52 -7.28
C THR A 166 -13.78 0.54 -6.34
N LEU A 167 -13.94 0.21 -5.06
CA LEU A 167 -14.39 1.14 -4.03
C LEU A 167 -13.39 2.29 -3.80
N SER A 168 -12.10 1.96 -3.69
CA SER A 168 -11.03 2.96 -3.54
C SER A 168 -11.03 3.97 -4.70
N ILE A 169 -11.22 3.49 -5.93
CA ILE A 169 -11.30 4.34 -7.12
C ILE A 169 -12.52 5.27 -7.04
N LEU A 170 -13.70 4.75 -6.69
CA LEU A 170 -14.92 5.56 -6.57
C LEU A 170 -14.77 6.67 -5.52
N ALA A 171 -14.24 6.32 -4.33
CA ALA A 171 -14.03 7.27 -3.24
C ALA A 171 -13.01 8.35 -3.59
N HIS A 172 -11.86 7.97 -4.16
CA HIS A 172 -10.85 8.93 -4.59
C HIS A 172 -11.39 9.85 -5.70
N GLN A 173 -12.06 9.28 -6.71
CA GLN A 173 -12.67 10.07 -7.77
C GLN A 173 -13.68 11.08 -7.23
N GLU A 174 -14.59 10.69 -6.34
CA GLU A 174 -15.58 11.60 -5.73
C GLU A 174 -14.95 12.88 -5.18
N VAL A 175 -13.93 12.73 -4.34
CA VAL A 175 -13.34 13.86 -3.63
C VAL A 175 -12.40 14.67 -4.51
N ALA A 176 -11.71 14.03 -5.46
CA ALA A 176 -10.84 14.71 -6.42
C ALA A 176 -11.63 15.67 -7.32
N HIS A 177 -12.85 15.30 -7.75
CA HIS A 177 -13.74 16.21 -8.49
C HIS A 177 -14.15 17.45 -7.67
N SER A 178 -14.00 17.41 -6.35
CA SER A 178 -14.30 18.50 -5.43
C SER A 178 -13.06 19.27 -4.96
N GLY A 179 -11.88 18.99 -5.54
CA GLY A 179 -10.63 19.71 -5.25
C GLY A 179 -9.92 19.30 -3.95
N TYR A 180 -10.17 18.07 -3.47
CA TYR A 180 -9.40 17.45 -2.38
C TYR A 180 -8.38 16.47 -2.96
N ASP A 181 -7.34 16.20 -2.17
CA ASP A 181 -6.21 15.37 -2.61
C ASP A 181 -6.47 13.88 -2.38
N GLU A 182 -7.20 13.52 -1.32
CA GLU A 182 -7.48 12.12 -0.97
C GLU A 182 -8.79 11.95 -0.19
N ALA A 183 -9.37 10.75 -0.26
CA ALA A 183 -10.60 10.37 0.42
C ALA A 183 -10.33 9.69 1.76
N MET A 184 -11.18 9.95 2.75
CA MET A 184 -11.30 9.17 3.98
C MET A 184 -12.54 8.28 3.89
N LEU A 185 -12.38 6.97 4.12
CA LEU A 185 -13.47 6.00 4.13
C LEU A 185 -13.88 5.69 5.57
N LEU A 186 -15.20 5.65 5.80
CA LEU A 186 -15.78 5.20 7.07
C LEU A 186 -16.22 3.75 6.96
N ASP A 187 -16.10 2.98 8.03
CA ASP A 187 -16.62 1.62 8.11
C ASP A 187 -18.17 1.59 8.09
N PRO A 188 -18.81 0.41 7.94
CA PRO A 188 -20.27 0.31 7.93
C PRO A 188 -20.96 0.70 9.26
N GLN A 189 -20.20 0.97 10.32
CA GLN A 189 -20.68 1.47 11.60
C GLN A 189 -20.49 2.99 11.76
N GLY A 190 -19.86 3.66 10.78
CA GLY A 190 -19.63 5.10 10.77
C GLY A 190 -18.32 5.56 11.42
N TYR A 191 -17.42 4.66 11.78
CA TYR A 191 -16.10 5.01 12.31
C TYR A 191 -15.08 5.17 11.18
N VAL A 192 -14.05 5.99 11.39
CA VAL A 192 -12.96 6.14 10.41
C VAL A 192 -12.22 4.83 10.26
N CYS A 193 -12.04 4.39 9.02
CA CYS A 193 -11.38 3.13 8.69
C CYS A 193 -9.97 3.36 8.13
N GLN A 194 -9.88 4.01 6.96
CA GLN A 194 -8.63 4.25 6.24
C GLN A 194 -8.86 5.26 5.10
N GLY A 195 -7.79 5.69 4.43
CA GLY A 195 -7.89 6.39 3.15
C GLY A 195 -8.24 5.44 1.99
N SER A 196 -8.33 5.96 0.76
CA SER A 196 -8.63 5.12 -0.40
C SER A 196 -7.53 4.06 -0.64
N GLY A 197 -6.27 4.35 -0.31
CA GLY A 197 -5.12 3.45 -0.45
C GLY A 197 -4.20 3.34 0.77
N GLU A 198 -4.49 4.08 1.84
CA GLU A 198 -3.58 4.37 2.96
C GLU A 198 -4.21 4.07 4.32
N ASN A 199 -3.46 3.54 5.28
CA ASN A 199 -3.91 3.56 6.69
C ASN A 199 -3.77 4.97 7.27
N VAL A 200 -4.57 5.30 8.29
CA VAL A 200 -4.60 6.64 8.89
C VAL A 200 -4.21 6.63 10.37
N PHE A 201 -3.59 7.73 10.80
CA PHE A 201 -3.26 8.03 12.18
C PHE A 201 -3.72 9.45 12.54
N LEU A 202 -4.05 9.66 13.81
CA LEU A 202 -4.19 10.99 14.40
C LEU A 202 -3.36 11.09 15.68
N VAL A 203 -3.02 12.32 16.04
CA VAL A 203 -2.30 12.65 17.27
C VAL A 203 -3.20 13.54 18.12
N ARG A 204 -3.31 13.21 19.40
CA ARG A 204 -4.04 14.03 20.37
C ARG A 204 -3.36 13.98 21.73
N ASP A 205 -3.07 15.15 22.30
CA ASP A 205 -2.43 15.32 23.60
C ASP A 205 -1.13 14.50 23.73
N GLY A 206 -0.36 14.43 22.64
CA GLY A 206 0.90 13.67 22.55
C GLY A 206 0.76 12.15 22.35
N VAL A 207 -0.47 11.62 22.27
CA VAL A 207 -0.77 10.20 22.06
C VAL A 207 -1.13 9.95 20.59
N ILE A 208 -0.59 8.87 20.01
CA ILE A 208 -0.89 8.47 18.63
C ILE A 208 -2.06 7.48 18.64
N HIS A 209 -3.09 7.76 17.86
CA HIS A 209 -4.22 6.86 17.66
C HIS A 209 -4.29 6.40 16.20
N THR A 210 -4.76 5.18 16.00
CA THR A 210 -5.07 4.65 14.65
C THR A 210 -6.29 3.73 14.75
N PRO A 211 -7.12 3.66 13.70
CA PRO A 211 -8.20 2.69 13.64
C PRO A 211 -7.69 1.28 13.93
N ASP A 212 -8.41 0.55 14.76
CA ASP A 212 -8.18 -0.88 14.88
C ASP A 212 -8.44 -1.57 13.54
N VAL A 213 -7.80 -2.71 13.33
CA VAL A 213 -7.88 -3.39 12.04
C VAL A 213 -9.16 -4.23 11.91
N ALA A 214 -10.01 -4.34 12.94
CA ALA A 214 -11.23 -5.14 12.88
C ALA A 214 -12.32 -4.45 12.06
N GLY A 215 -12.33 -3.11 12.01
CA GLY A 215 -13.22 -2.29 11.18
C GLY A 215 -13.02 -2.40 9.66
N GLY A 216 -12.24 -3.38 9.19
CA GLY A 216 -12.03 -3.64 7.75
C GLY A 216 -10.82 -2.93 7.14
N ALA A 217 -10.01 -2.22 7.93
CA ALA A 217 -8.76 -1.64 7.44
C ALA A 217 -7.78 -2.76 7.01
N LEU A 218 -7.03 -2.50 5.94
CA LEU A 218 -5.94 -3.39 5.53
C LEU A 218 -4.85 -3.38 6.61
N ASP A 219 -4.28 -4.55 6.89
CA ASP A 219 -3.13 -4.66 7.80
C ASP A 219 -1.85 -4.18 7.10
N GLY A 220 -1.67 -2.85 7.08
CA GLY A 220 -0.61 -2.16 6.35
C GLY A 220 0.79 -2.43 6.91
N ILE A 221 1.74 -2.75 6.03
CA ILE A 221 3.15 -2.91 6.42
C ILE A 221 3.76 -1.56 6.84
N THR A 222 3.44 -0.47 6.14
CA THR A 222 3.84 0.89 6.57
C THR A 222 3.20 1.29 7.89
N ARG A 223 1.93 0.93 8.12
CA ARG A 223 1.25 1.13 9.42
C ARG A 223 2.02 0.41 10.53
N GLN A 224 2.33 -0.87 10.37
CA GLN A 224 3.11 -1.65 11.34
C GLN A 224 4.49 -1.02 11.59
N THR A 225 5.18 -0.60 10.53
CA THR A 225 6.46 0.11 10.62
C THR A 225 6.35 1.38 11.44
N VAL A 226 5.35 2.22 11.17
CA VAL A 226 5.14 3.46 11.92
C VAL A 226 4.80 3.20 13.39
N ILE A 227 4.01 2.17 13.70
CA ILE A 227 3.73 1.77 15.09
C ILE A 227 5.02 1.38 15.81
N THR A 228 5.90 0.60 15.17
CA THR A 228 7.20 0.23 15.73
C THR A 228 8.07 1.47 15.96
N ILE A 229 8.21 2.34 14.95
CA ILE A 229 8.99 3.58 15.03
C ILE A 229 8.46 4.50 16.15
N ALA A 230 7.14 4.67 16.24
CA ALA A 230 6.52 5.50 17.27
C ALA A 230 6.84 5.01 18.68
N LYS A 231 6.71 3.71 18.94
CA LYS A 231 7.07 3.09 20.22
C LYS A 231 8.57 3.25 20.53
N ASP A 232 9.41 3.09 19.51
CA ASP A 232 10.85 3.25 19.62
C ASP A 232 11.28 4.70 19.92
N LEU A 233 10.48 5.69 19.49
CA LEU A 233 10.63 7.11 19.84
C LEU A 233 10.00 7.46 21.20
N GLY A 234 9.39 6.50 21.90
CA GLY A 234 8.79 6.68 23.22
C GLY A 234 7.33 7.17 23.20
N TYR A 235 6.65 7.15 22.05
CA TYR A 235 5.25 7.51 21.96
C TYR A 235 4.32 6.36 22.35
N GLU A 236 3.23 6.69 23.04
CA GLU A 236 2.11 5.79 23.22
C GLU A 236 1.30 5.68 21.92
N VAL A 237 0.92 4.44 21.57
CA VAL A 237 0.12 4.15 20.38
C VAL A 237 -1.11 3.34 20.79
N ILE A 238 -2.30 3.89 20.53
CA ILE A 238 -3.59 3.28 20.86
C ILE A 238 -4.34 2.91 19.59
N GLU A 239 -4.60 1.61 19.42
CA GLU A 239 -5.46 1.08 18.36
C GLU A 239 -6.91 1.03 18.88
N ARG A 240 -7.81 1.79 18.27
CA ARG A 240 -9.22 1.88 18.70
C ARG A 240 -10.14 2.33 17.57
N ARG A 241 -11.46 2.27 17.80
CA ARG A 241 -12.42 2.97 16.95
C ARG A 241 -12.30 4.48 17.13
N ILE A 242 -12.43 5.21 16.03
CA ILE A 242 -12.25 6.66 15.96
C ILE A 242 -13.39 7.26 15.15
N THR A 243 -14.07 8.28 15.66
CA THR A 243 -15.10 9.00 14.91
C THR A 243 -14.49 10.13 14.08
N ARG A 244 -15.19 10.58 13.03
CA ARG A 244 -14.67 11.63 12.13
C ARG A 244 -14.42 12.97 12.83
N ASP A 245 -15.22 13.29 13.84
CA ASP A 245 -15.13 14.51 14.61
C ASP A 245 -13.95 14.53 15.59
N GLU A 246 -13.43 13.37 16.00
CA GLU A 246 -12.16 13.29 16.72
C GLU A 246 -10.98 13.78 15.88
N PHE A 247 -11.01 13.53 14.56
CA PHE A 247 -9.99 14.09 13.66
C PHE A 247 -10.11 15.61 13.58
N TYR A 248 -11.32 16.18 13.54
CA TYR A 248 -11.50 17.64 13.42
C TYR A 248 -10.88 18.42 14.57
N ILE A 249 -10.74 17.79 15.73
CA ILE A 249 -10.14 18.38 16.91
C ILE A 249 -8.75 17.79 17.21
N ALA A 250 -8.17 16.98 16.32
CA ALA A 250 -6.84 16.40 16.52
C ALA A 250 -5.74 17.46 16.38
N ASP A 251 -4.60 17.20 17.03
CA ASP A 251 -3.44 18.08 16.97
C ASP A 251 -2.67 17.85 15.66
N GLU A 252 -2.59 16.59 15.21
CA GLU A 252 -2.01 16.20 13.92
C GLU A 252 -2.76 15.01 13.33
N ALA A 253 -2.66 14.81 12.01
CA ALA A 253 -3.12 13.60 11.35
C ALA A 253 -2.22 13.29 10.16
N PHE A 254 -2.09 12.01 9.80
CA PHE A 254 -1.30 11.58 8.65
C PHE A 254 -1.73 10.22 8.10
N PHE A 255 -1.49 10.02 6.81
CA PHE A 255 -1.63 8.75 6.13
C PHE A 255 -0.33 7.96 6.08
N THR A 256 -0.47 6.64 5.96
CA THR A 256 0.65 5.71 5.78
C THR A 256 0.35 4.69 4.69
N GLY A 257 1.32 4.44 3.82
CA GLY A 257 1.20 3.44 2.76
C GLY A 257 2.52 3.22 2.05
N THR A 258 2.65 2.17 1.23
CA THR A 258 3.92 1.95 0.50
C THR A 258 4.14 3.00 -0.58
N ALA A 259 3.07 3.49 -1.21
CA ALA A 259 3.15 4.56 -2.21
C ALA A 259 3.15 5.95 -1.55
N ALA A 260 2.26 6.16 -0.57
CA ALA A 260 2.09 7.42 0.16
C ALA A 260 3.13 7.68 1.26
N GLU A 261 3.95 6.68 1.59
CA GLU A 261 4.97 6.76 2.65
C GLU A 261 4.35 7.21 3.98
N VAL A 262 4.72 8.39 4.49
CA VAL A 262 4.09 9.06 5.64
C VAL A 262 3.67 10.45 5.18
N THR A 263 2.39 10.63 4.83
CA THR A 263 1.88 11.89 4.27
C THR A 263 1.03 12.65 5.29
N PRO A 264 1.39 13.88 5.70
CA PRO A 264 0.60 14.67 6.64
C PRO A 264 -0.77 15.07 6.09
N ILE A 265 -1.78 15.17 6.95
CA ILE A 265 -3.12 15.67 6.63
C ILE A 265 -3.26 17.03 7.33
N ARG A 266 -3.37 18.10 6.55
CA ARG A 266 -3.50 19.47 7.08
C ARG A 266 -4.94 19.92 7.24
N GLU A 267 -5.87 19.28 6.53
CA GLU A 267 -7.28 19.64 6.52
C GLU A 267 -8.13 18.39 6.27
N TYR A 268 -9.22 18.25 7.01
CA TYR A 268 -10.21 17.17 6.83
C TYR A 268 -11.62 17.75 6.79
N ASP A 269 -12.34 17.55 5.68
CA ASP A 269 -13.68 18.10 5.44
C ASP A 269 -13.77 19.61 5.68
N ASP A 270 -12.81 20.39 5.17
CA ASP A 270 -12.74 21.85 5.35
C ASP A 270 -12.49 22.30 6.81
N ARG A 271 -12.13 21.37 7.71
CA ARG A 271 -11.64 21.70 9.05
C ARG A 271 -10.12 21.58 9.04
N GLN A 272 -9.44 22.67 9.38
CA GLN A 272 -8.00 22.66 9.59
C GLN A 272 -7.65 21.69 10.73
N ILE A 273 -6.65 20.84 10.52
CA ILE A 273 -6.09 19.97 11.56
C ILE A 273 -4.94 20.72 12.23
N GLY A 274 -5.03 20.90 13.55
CA GLY A 274 -4.03 21.65 14.33
C GLY A 274 -3.65 22.99 13.69
N GLU A 275 -2.35 23.15 13.40
CA GLU A 275 -1.78 24.36 12.80
C GLU A 275 -1.93 24.44 11.26
N GLY A 276 -2.57 23.45 10.62
CA GLY A 276 -2.77 23.44 9.17
C GLY A 276 -1.51 23.11 8.36
N CYS A 277 -0.54 22.46 8.99
CA CYS A 277 0.71 22.02 8.39
C CYS A 277 1.18 20.69 9.02
N ARG A 278 2.35 20.20 8.62
CA ARG A 278 2.95 19.00 9.23
C ARG A 278 3.36 19.29 10.67
N GLY A 279 2.75 18.60 11.63
CA GLY A 279 3.06 18.76 13.05
C GLY A 279 4.38 18.09 13.50
N PRO A 280 4.78 18.33 14.76
CA PRO A 280 6.06 17.87 15.30
C PRO A 280 6.18 16.35 15.44
N ILE A 281 5.13 15.63 15.85
CA ILE A 281 5.17 14.17 16.00
C ILE A 281 5.22 13.50 14.62
N THR A 282 4.40 13.96 13.68
CA THR A 282 4.42 13.52 12.28
C THR A 282 5.80 13.76 11.65
N THR A 283 6.44 14.89 11.93
CA THR A 283 7.79 15.20 11.45
C THR A 283 8.83 14.19 11.96
N GLN A 284 8.78 13.84 13.24
CA GLN A 284 9.71 12.87 13.83
C GLN A 284 9.49 11.46 13.27
N ILE A 285 8.23 11.02 13.16
CA ILE A 285 7.88 9.73 12.57
C ILE A 285 8.31 9.66 11.11
N GLN A 286 8.00 10.70 10.31
CA GLN A 286 8.33 10.74 8.89
C GLN A 286 9.85 10.72 8.69
N LYS A 287 10.61 11.48 9.48
CA LYS A 287 12.08 11.46 9.43
C LYS A 287 12.62 10.07 9.75
N ALA A 288 12.17 9.46 10.86
CA ALA A 288 12.61 8.12 11.25
C ALA A 288 12.24 7.05 10.21
N TYR A 289 11.06 7.17 9.58
CA TYR A 289 10.66 6.32 8.47
C TYR A 289 11.64 6.44 7.30
N PHE A 290 11.97 7.67 6.86
CA PHE A 290 12.91 7.89 5.77
C PHE A 290 14.33 7.42 6.09
N ASP A 291 14.81 7.66 7.30
CA ASP A 291 16.12 7.18 7.74
C ASP A 291 16.17 5.65 7.75
N ALA A 292 15.07 4.97 8.11
CA ALA A 292 14.96 3.52 8.04
C ALA A 292 14.97 2.99 6.60
N VAL A 293 14.10 3.53 5.72
CA VAL A 293 13.97 3.01 4.34
C VAL A 293 15.18 3.34 3.45
N GLN A 294 15.92 4.42 3.75
CA GLN A 294 17.14 4.82 3.04
C GLN A 294 18.41 4.22 3.65
N GLY A 295 18.29 3.32 4.64
CA GLY A 295 19.44 2.64 5.25
C GLY A 295 20.37 3.55 6.05
N LYS A 296 19.86 4.67 6.58
CA LYS A 296 20.62 5.60 7.42
C LYS A 296 20.57 5.22 8.89
N ASP A 297 19.55 4.48 9.31
CA ASP A 297 19.43 3.97 10.68
C ASP A 297 19.72 2.46 10.75
N PRO A 298 20.87 2.05 11.34
CA PRO A 298 21.25 0.64 11.45
C PRO A 298 20.30 -0.18 12.32
N LYS A 299 19.51 0.44 13.21
CA LYS A 299 18.49 -0.25 14.03
C LYS A 299 17.50 -1.01 13.14
N TYR A 300 17.17 -0.43 11.99
CA TYR A 300 16.16 -0.95 11.07
C TYR A 300 16.76 -1.66 9.84
N ALA A 301 18.07 -1.91 9.81
CA ALA A 301 18.74 -2.55 8.68
C ALA A 301 18.14 -3.93 8.32
N HIS A 302 17.56 -4.64 9.30
CA HIS A 302 16.90 -5.92 9.10
C HIS A 302 15.61 -5.85 8.25
N TRP A 303 15.05 -4.65 8.04
CA TRP A 303 13.95 -4.42 7.09
C TRP A 303 14.41 -4.30 5.64
N LEU A 304 15.71 -4.16 5.39
CA LEU A 304 16.25 -3.90 4.06
C LEU A 304 16.82 -5.18 3.45
N THR A 305 16.26 -5.58 2.31
CA THR A 305 16.83 -6.65 1.48
C THR A 305 17.59 -6.03 0.32
N TYR A 306 18.93 -6.08 0.38
CA TYR A 306 19.78 -5.51 -0.66
C TYR A 306 19.70 -6.30 -1.96
N VAL A 307 19.54 -5.56 -3.06
CA VAL A 307 19.63 -6.08 -4.42
C VAL A 307 21.11 -6.21 -4.77
N LYS A 308 21.57 -7.45 -4.97
CA LYS A 308 22.95 -7.78 -5.35
C LYS A 308 23.01 -8.24 -6.80
#